data_AF-A0A5N5SK36-F1
#
_entry.id   AF-A0A5N5SK36-F1
#
_cell.length_a   1.000
_cell.length_b   1.000
_cell.length_c   1.000
_cell.angle_alpha   90.00
_cell.angle_beta   90.00
_cell.angle_gamma   90.00
#
_symmetry.space_group_name_H-M   'P 1'
#
loop_
_entity.id
_entity.type
_entity.pdbx_description
1 polymer ?
#
loop_
_entity_poly.entity_id
_entity_poly.type
_entity_poly.pdbx_seq_one_letter_code
_entity_poly.pdbx_strand_id
1 'polypeptide(L)'
;MAAPAPDGERENWDLIGDFANKSLRLKADRWQKAVQHGDTRDNILKFFDGETEQLIIGQNPANQLVASREVSAGLRTKAVFFLKTTDEQLVRDEEKSNVRENVIFGDLSPQPLDHLSNLIEEVNNQQLIQ
;
A
#
# COMPACT_ATOMS: atom_id res chain seq x y z
N MET A 1 -16.46 -18.94 19.53
CA MET A 1 -15.65 -19.49 18.43
C MET A 1 -16.21 -18.93 17.14
N ALA A 2 -15.53 -17.95 16.53
CA ALA A 2 -15.91 -17.46 15.21
C ALA A 2 -15.35 -18.45 14.18
N ALA A 3 -16.21 -18.95 13.30
CA ALA A 3 -15.83 -19.88 12.24
C ALA A 3 -14.82 -19.21 11.29
N PRO A 4 -13.77 -19.91 10.84
CA PRO A 4 -12.92 -19.40 9.77
C PRO A 4 -13.75 -19.28 8.48
N ALA A 5 -13.65 -18.12 7.82
CA ALA A 5 -14.25 -17.91 6.51
C ALA A 5 -13.72 -18.95 5.51
N PRO A 6 -14.53 -19.40 4.54
CA PRO A 6 -14.12 -20.42 3.57
C PRO A 6 -12.90 -19.94 2.79
N ASP A 7 -11.85 -20.78 2.75
CA ASP A 7 -10.54 -20.58 2.11
C ASP A 7 -10.60 -20.49 0.56
N GLY A 8 -11.70 -20.01 -0.04
CA GLY A 8 -11.93 -20.09 -1.49
C GLY A 8 -11.81 -18.78 -2.29
N GLU A 9 -11.85 -17.61 -1.64
CA GLU A 9 -11.82 -16.31 -2.33
C GLU A 9 -11.17 -15.27 -1.41
N ARG A 10 -9.88 -15.42 -1.07
CA ARG A 10 -9.17 -14.24 -0.57
C ARG A 10 -8.92 -13.38 -1.79
N GLU A 11 -9.79 -12.42 -2.02
CA GLU A 11 -9.61 -11.45 -3.08
C GLU A 11 -8.20 -10.83 -2.91
N ASN A 12 -7.46 -10.55 -3.99
CA ASN A 12 -6.09 -9.99 -3.96
C ASN A 12 -5.89 -8.71 -3.10
N TRP A 13 -6.97 -8.19 -2.55
CA TRP A 13 -7.08 -7.17 -1.54
C TRP A 13 -6.41 -7.59 -0.24
N ASP A 14 -6.45 -8.88 0.13
CA ASP A 14 -5.77 -9.38 1.32
C ASP A 14 -4.25 -9.28 1.18
N LEU A 15 -3.68 -9.40 -0.02
CA LEU A 15 -2.25 -9.18 -0.25
C LEU A 15 -1.86 -7.71 0.01
N ILE A 16 -2.66 -6.77 -0.49
CA ILE A 16 -2.50 -5.33 -0.23
C ILE A 16 -2.63 -5.06 1.27
N GLY A 17 -3.64 -5.65 1.92
CA GLY A 17 -3.91 -5.50 3.34
C GLY A 17 -2.82 -6.08 4.24
N ASP A 18 -2.31 -7.26 3.91
CA ASP A 18 -1.21 -7.92 4.61
C ASP A 18 0.07 -7.09 4.52
N PHE A 19 0.37 -6.58 3.33
CA PHE A 19 1.52 -5.71 3.14
C PHE A 19 1.35 -4.40 3.92
N ALA A 20 0.19 -3.76 3.84
CA ALA A 20 -0.10 -2.55 4.61
C ALA A 20 0.00 -2.79 6.12
N ASN A 21 -0.58 -3.89 6.63
CA ASN A 21 -0.51 -4.24 8.05
C ASN A 21 0.93 -4.50 8.51
N LYS A 22 1.73 -5.23 7.73
CA LYS A 22 3.15 -5.50 8.04
C LYS A 22 3.98 -4.23 8.01
N SER A 23 3.88 -3.46 6.93
CA SER A 23 4.69 -2.25 6.70
C SER A 23 4.33 -1.12 7.68
N LEU A 24 3.05 -0.95 7.98
CA LEU A 24 2.54 0.07 8.92
C LEU A 24 2.47 -0.43 10.37
N ARG A 25 2.87 -1.69 10.63
CA ARG A 25 2.84 -2.34 11.95
C ARG A 25 1.46 -2.26 12.61
N LEU A 26 0.40 -2.43 11.82
CA LEU A 26 -0.98 -2.36 12.26
C LEU A 26 -1.49 -3.72 12.72
N LYS A 27 -2.52 -3.71 13.57
CA LYS A 27 -3.29 -4.92 13.89
C LYS A 27 -4.18 -5.29 12.70
N ALA A 28 -4.30 -6.58 12.39
CA ALA A 28 -5.08 -7.09 11.24
C ALA A 28 -6.52 -6.55 11.15
N ASP A 29 -7.16 -6.28 12.30
CA ASP A 29 -8.50 -5.67 12.41
C ASP A 29 -8.61 -4.27 11.77
N ARG A 30 -7.49 -3.53 11.63
CA ARG A 30 -7.48 -2.19 11.03
C ARG A 30 -7.76 -2.23 9.53
N TRP A 31 -7.20 -3.20 8.81
CA TRP A 31 -7.46 -3.38 7.39
C TRP A 31 -8.93 -3.72 7.13
N GLN A 32 -9.47 -4.68 7.89
CA GLN A 32 -10.87 -5.11 7.79
C GLN A 32 -11.85 -3.94 8.00
N LYS A 33 -11.56 -3.05 8.95
CA LYS A 33 -12.35 -1.82 9.16
C LYS A 33 -12.19 -0.81 8.02
N ALA A 34 -11.01 -0.74 7.41
CA ALA A 34 -10.73 0.19 6.32
C ALA A 34 -11.50 -0.20 5.04
N VAL A 35 -11.49 -1.48 4.67
CA VAL A 35 -12.20 -1.98 3.48
C VAL A 35 -13.73 -1.98 3.63
N GLN A 36 -14.24 -1.88 4.86
CA GLN A 36 -15.66 -1.63 5.13
C GLN A 36 -16.07 -0.17 4.88
N HIS A 37 -15.10 0.76 4.82
CA HIS A 37 -15.36 2.15 4.47
C HIS A 37 -15.47 2.27 2.94
N GLY A 38 -16.61 2.76 2.44
CA GLY A 38 -16.90 2.86 1.01
C GLY A 38 -15.76 3.51 0.22
N ASP A 39 -15.35 4.72 0.59
CA ASP A 39 -14.30 5.44 -0.13
C ASP A 39 -12.97 4.68 -0.26
N THR A 40 -12.54 3.98 0.79
CA THR A 40 -11.32 3.18 0.77
C THR A 40 -11.48 1.99 -0.18
N ARG A 41 -12.62 1.30 -0.10
CA ARG A 41 -12.97 0.17 -0.95
C ARG A 41 -13.01 0.59 -2.43
N ASP A 42 -13.67 1.70 -2.72
CA ASP A 42 -13.80 2.27 -4.07
C ASP A 42 -12.44 2.62 -4.68
N ASN A 43 -11.52 3.23 -3.91
CA ASN A 43 -10.19 3.55 -4.42
C ASN A 43 -9.36 2.29 -4.73
N ILE A 44 -9.50 1.23 -3.93
CA ILE A 44 -8.85 -0.05 -4.21
C ILE A 44 -9.43 -0.69 -5.48
N LEU A 45 -10.77 -0.68 -5.64
CA LEU A 45 -11.44 -1.20 -6.84
C LEU A 45 -10.96 -0.50 -8.10
N LYS A 46 -10.96 0.84 -8.10
CA LYS A 46 -10.49 1.66 -9.21
C LYS A 46 -9.03 1.36 -9.58
N PHE A 47 -8.19 1.08 -8.59
CA PHE A 47 -6.83 0.62 -8.83
C PHE A 47 -6.82 -0.75 -9.53
N PHE A 48 -7.58 -1.74 -9.07
CA PHE A 48 -7.65 -3.04 -9.76
C PHE A 48 -8.20 -2.93 -11.19
N ASP A 49 -9.24 -2.12 -11.38
CA ASP A 49 -9.95 -1.92 -12.66
C ASP A 49 -9.13 -1.16 -13.71
N GLY A 50 -8.02 -0.53 -13.30
CA GLY A 50 -7.16 0.24 -14.20
C GLY A 50 -7.60 1.69 -14.38
N GLU A 51 -8.52 2.18 -13.56
CA GLU A 51 -8.89 3.60 -13.52
C GLU A 51 -7.80 4.46 -12.85
N THR A 52 -6.94 3.84 -12.02
CA THR A 52 -5.76 4.47 -11.43
C THR A 52 -4.53 3.60 -11.57
N GLU A 53 -3.39 4.25 -11.85
CA GLU A 53 -2.07 3.60 -11.90
C GLU A 53 -1.41 3.54 -10.51
N GLN A 54 -1.86 4.36 -9.57
CA GLN A 54 -1.27 4.47 -8.24
C GLN A 54 -2.32 4.37 -7.14
N LEU A 55 -1.93 3.75 -6.05
CA LEU A 55 -2.71 3.58 -4.83
C LEU A 55 -1.80 3.79 -3.62
N ILE A 56 -2.24 4.63 -2.70
CA ILE A 56 -1.51 4.95 -1.47
C ILE A 56 -2.38 4.56 -0.29
N ILE A 57 -1.77 3.85 0.65
CA ILE A 57 -2.43 3.39 1.87
C ILE A 57 -1.71 4.01 3.05
N GLY A 58 -2.43 4.86 3.79
CA GLY A 58 -1.87 5.62 4.90
C GLY A 58 -2.90 5.88 5.97
N GLN A 59 -2.47 6.57 7.02
CA GLN A 59 -3.37 6.99 8.09
C GLN A 59 -3.79 8.44 7.89
N ASN A 60 -5.09 8.69 7.96
CA ASN A 60 -5.61 10.05 8.02
C ASN A 60 -5.33 10.69 9.41
N PRO A 61 -5.60 12.00 9.61
CA PRO A 61 -5.39 12.66 10.91
C PRO A 61 -6.18 12.03 12.08
N ALA A 62 -7.25 11.28 11.79
CA ALA A 62 -8.04 10.52 12.78
C ALA A 62 -7.48 9.11 13.05
N ASN A 63 -6.28 8.77 12.56
CA ASN A 63 -5.65 7.45 12.66
C ASN A 63 -6.48 6.31 12.05
N GLN A 64 -7.33 6.63 11.09
CA GLN A 64 -8.05 5.65 10.28
C GLN A 64 -7.19 5.31 9.07
N LEU A 65 -7.15 4.03 8.72
CA LEU A 65 -6.46 3.56 7.52
C LEU A 65 -7.34 3.91 6.32
N VAL A 66 -6.77 4.63 5.36
CA VAL A 66 -7.46 5.12 4.17
C VAL A 66 -6.64 4.79 2.93
N ALA A 67 -7.34 4.50 1.83
CA ALA A 67 -6.75 4.41 0.51
C ALA A 67 -6.99 5.72 -0.26
N SER A 68 -5.96 6.24 -0.91
CA SER A 68 -6.00 7.46 -1.71
C SER A 68 -5.19 7.30 -2.99
N ARG A 69 -5.51 8.12 -4.01
CA ARG A 69 -4.70 8.19 -5.24
C ARG A 69 -3.47 9.07 -5.04
N GLU A 70 -3.48 9.98 -4.08
CA GLU A 70 -2.40 10.95 -3.86
C GLU A 70 -1.82 10.85 -2.46
N VAL A 71 -0.55 11.23 -2.35
CA VAL A 71 0.17 11.33 -1.09
C VAL A 71 -0.41 12.54 -0.35
N SER A 72 -1.05 12.32 0.79
CA SER A 72 -1.60 13.43 1.58
C SER A 72 -0.47 14.34 2.07
N ALA A 73 -0.60 15.66 1.87
CA ALA A 73 0.32 16.63 2.43
C ALA A 73 0.34 16.51 3.96
N GLY A 74 1.51 16.23 4.53
CA GLY A 74 1.66 16.05 5.98
C GLY A 74 1.42 14.62 6.46
N LEU A 75 2.03 13.63 5.79
CA LEU A 75 2.13 12.27 6.33
C LEU A 75 2.70 12.29 7.74
N ARG A 76 1.86 11.96 8.71
CA ARG A 76 2.24 11.93 10.12
C ARG A 76 2.93 10.62 10.50
N THR A 77 2.66 9.58 9.72
CA THR A 77 3.17 8.23 9.90
C THR A 77 3.62 7.68 8.54
N LYS A 78 4.26 6.50 8.54
CA LYS A 78 4.57 5.81 7.29
C LYS A 78 3.28 5.56 6.48
N ALA A 79 3.42 5.57 5.17
CA ALA A 79 2.41 5.03 4.26
C ALA A 79 3.01 3.91 3.42
N VAL A 80 2.17 3.27 2.65
CA VAL A 80 2.54 2.32 1.62
C VAL A 80 2.06 2.85 0.28
N PHE A 81 2.85 2.68 -0.76
CA PHE A 81 2.42 2.92 -2.14
C PHE A 81 2.38 1.62 -2.93
N PHE A 82 1.52 1.61 -3.95
CA PHE A 82 1.41 0.61 -4.99
C PHE A 82 1.32 1.38 -6.31
N LEU A 83 2.19 1.05 -7.25
CA LEU A 83 2.28 1.69 -8.57
C LEU A 83 2.29 0.60 -9.64
N LYS A 84 1.36 0.70 -10.60
CA LYS A 84 1.34 -0.20 -11.75
C LYS A 84 2.53 0.08 -12.66
N THR A 85 3.13 -0.99 -13.17
CA THR A 85 4.18 -0.93 -14.20
C THR A 85 3.63 -1.09 -15.61
N THR A 86 2.35 -1.44 -15.73
CA THR A 86 1.64 -1.72 -16.98
C THR A 86 0.21 -1.19 -16.93
N ASP A 87 -0.37 -0.83 -18.07
CA ASP A 87 -1.79 -0.48 -18.22
C ASP A 87 -2.76 -1.68 -18.09
N GLU A 88 -2.24 -2.89 -17.89
CA GLU A 88 -3.08 -4.08 -17.75
C GLU A 88 -3.97 -4.03 -16.49
N GLN A 89 -5.17 -4.58 -16.62
CA GLN A 89 -6.05 -4.79 -15.47
C GLN A 89 -5.42 -5.80 -14.51
N LEU A 90 -5.58 -5.52 -13.22
CA LEU A 90 -5.09 -6.44 -12.20
C LEU A 90 -6.15 -7.51 -11.97
N VAL A 91 -5.75 -8.76 -12.12
CA VAL A 91 -6.61 -9.90 -11.82
C VAL A 91 -6.86 -9.94 -10.33
N ARG A 92 -8.12 -10.08 -9.90
CA ARG A 92 -8.52 -10.08 -8.48
C ARG A 92 -8.48 -11.47 -7.84
N ASP A 93 -8.43 -12.50 -8.69
CA ASP A 93 -8.32 -13.90 -8.32
C ASP A 93 -6.91 -14.22 -7.80
N GLU A 94 -6.82 -14.88 -6.66
CA GLU A 94 -5.57 -15.20 -5.98
C GLU A 94 -4.69 -16.17 -6.78
N GLU A 95 -5.29 -17.14 -7.47
CA GLU A 95 -4.57 -18.16 -8.24
C GLU A 95 -3.97 -17.59 -9.52
N LYS A 96 -4.54 -16.49 -10.04
CA LYS A 96 -4.11 -15.81 -11.27
C LYS A 96 -3.64 -14.37 -11.04
N SER A 97 -3.27 -14.05 -9.80
CA SER A 97 -2.86 -12.70 -9.40
C SER A 97 -1.61 -12.24 -10.15
N ASN A 98 -1.74 -11.20 -10.97
CA ASN A 98 -0.62 -10.52 -11.62
C ASN A 98 -0.10 -9.32 -10.80
N VAL A 99 -0.58 -9.13 -9.56
CA VAL A 99 -0.23 -7.96 -8.74
C VAL A 99 1.28 -7.89 -8.48
N ARG A 100 1.95 -9.01 -8.20
CA ARG A 100 3.40 -8.99 -7.91
C ARG A 100 4.28 -8.73 -9.14
N GLU A 101 3.77 -9.00 -10.34
CA GLU A 101 4.49 -8.84 -11.60
C GLU A 101 4.27 -7.43 -12.18
N ASN A 102 3.05 -6.92 -12.04
CA ASN A 102 2.60 -5.67 -12.66
C ASN A 102 2.49 -4.49 -11.68
N VAL A 103 2.84 -4.67 -10.40
CA VAL A 103 2.80 -3.61 -9.38
C VAL A 103 4.10 -3.53 -8.59
N ILE A 104 4.72 -2.35 -8.59
CA ILE A 104 5.78 -1.97 -7.66
C ILE A 104 5.14 -1.44 -6.39
N PHE A 105 5.56 -1.95 -5.23
CA PHE A 105 5.05 -1.51 -3.94
C PHE A 105 6.17 -1.33 -2.92
N GLY A 106 5.97 -0.42 -1.98
CA GLY A 106 6.97 -0.07 -0.97
C GLY A 106 6.43 0.87 0.10
N ASP A 107 7.28 1.20 1.08
CA ASP A 107 6.93 2.16 2.12
C ASP A 107 7.32 3.60 1.76
N LEU A 108 6.48 4.54 2.19
CA LEU A 108 6.66 5.98 2.13
C LEU A 108 6.95 6.50 3.52
N SER A 109 8.10 7.17 3.68
CA SER A 109 8.46 7.86 4.92
C SER A 109 7.63 9.13 5.11
N PRO A 110 7.25 9.48 6.36
CA PRO A 110 6.59 10.76 6.66
C PRO A 110 7.47 11.98 6.33
N GLN A 111 8.79 11.80 6.23
CA GLN A 111 9.75 12.83 5.86
C GLN A 111 10.56 12.37 4.64
N PRO A 112 9.99 12.41 3.43
CA PRO A 112 10.66 11.91 2.23
C PRO A 112 11.93 12.70 1.92
N LEU A 113 11.96 14.02 2.18
CA LEU A 113 13.12 14.88 1.93
C LEU A 113 14.29 14.62 2.89
N ASP A 114 14.01 14.40 4.18
CA ASP A 114 15.05 14.05 5.15
C ASP A 114 15.63 12.66 4.85
N HIS A 115 14.78 11.70 4.46
CA HIS A 115 15.25 10.37 4.05
C HIS A 115 16.13 10.42 2.79
N LEU A 116 15.77 11.24 1.80
CA LEU A 116 16.60 11.46 0.61
C LEU A 116 17.93 12.14 0.95
N SER A 117 17.90 13.13 1.84
CA SER A 117 19.12 13.81 2.30
C SER A 117 20.09 12.84 2.97
N ASN A 118 19.58 11.98 3.85
CA ASN A 118 20.38 10.93 4.50
C ASN A 118 20.95 9.91 3.51
N LEU A 119 20.16 9.52 2.50
CA LEU A 119 20.62 8.59 1.46
C LEU A 119 21.76 9.20 0.62
N ILE A 120 21.63 10.47 0.23
CA ILE A 120 22.65 11.18 -0.55
C ILE A 120 23.94 11.29 0.27
N GLU A 121 23.84 11.60 1.56
CA GLU A 121 24.99 11.66 2.47
C GLU A 121 25.67 10.29 2.61
N GLU A 122 24.90 9.21 2.76
CA GLU A 122 25.43 7.86 2.87
C GLU A 122 26.17 7.42 1.59
N VAL A 123 25.59 7.68 0.41
CA VAL A 123 26.24 7.38 -0.89
C VAL A 123 27.52 8.19 -1.06
N ASN A 124 27.53 9.48 -0.72
CA ASN A 124 28.73 10.31 -0.77
C ASN A 124 29.83 9.79 0.17
N ASN A 125 29.47 9.36 1.37
CA ASN A 125 30.44 8.83 2.33
C ASN A 125 31.01 7.47 1.91
N GLN A 126 30.23 6.62 1.22
CA GLN A 126 30.71 5.34 0.68
C GLN A 126 31.69 5.51 -0.49
N GLN A 127 31.54 6.56 -1.31
CA GLN A 127 32.45 6.84 -2.43
C GLN A 127 33.80 7.44 -1.98
N LEU A 128 33.88 8.00 -0.76
CA LEU A 128 35.10 8.61 -0.23
C LEU A 128 36.07 7.60 0.42
N ILE A 129 35.67 6.32 0.53
CA ILE A 129 36.46 5.23 1.13
C ILE A 129 37.12 4.34 0.04
N GLN A 130 37.01 4.71 -1.24
CA GLN A 130 37.71 4.03 -2.34
C GLN A 130 38.88 4.83 -2.89
#